data_AF-A0A533Z9N9-F1
#
_entry.id   AF-A0A533Z9N9-F1
#
_cell.length_a   1.000
_cell.length_b   1.000
_cell.length_c   1.000
_cell.angle_alpha   90.00
_cell.angle_beta   90.00
_cell.angle_gamma   90.00
#
_symmetry.space_group_name_H-M   'P 1'
#
loop_
_entity.id
_entity.type
_entity.pdbx_description
1 polymer ?
#
loop_
_entity_poly.entity_id
_entity_poly.type
_entity_poly.pdbx_seq_one_letter_code
_entity_poly.pdbx_strand_id
1 'polypeptide(L)'
;MPEKPDRQETERRALYYPFHLCPERTLQRLLSEYSSVHFRDYMALQLTSMSGTTAYMDRMGDLHPELVRSGKIIQGYSVSGPLDVDAVAAVDRDLADESWRARFHRGLMEDRRFQRGLFDLSHGMRIGTTTVPGPAALLRLLEESRKLRHCTVQDLQQMSQGRLSLAEGYDYEYALALIKTAAALLYTLRLCGRHGLEAATDSAVHFQLLERTCSRDKLTLNNQCILMEDS
;
A
#
# COMPACT_ATOMS: atom_id res chain seq x y z
N MET A 1 4.25 19.76 -49.56
CA MET A 1 4.68 19.72 -48.16
C MET A 1 3.87 18.65 -47.47
N PRO A 2 4.46 17.57 -46.93
CA PRO A 2 3.69 16.57 -46.23
C PRO A 2 3.38 17.07 -44.82
N GLU A 3 2.11 16.95 -44.45
CA GLU A 3 1.60 17.20 -43.10
C GLU A 3 2.37 16.35 -42.09
N LYS A 4 2.83 17.00 -41.01
CA LYS A 4 3.37 16.29 -39.85
C LYS A 4 2.23 15.45 -39.24
N PRO A 5 2.46 14.18 -38.90
CA PRO A 5 1.45 13.42 -38.18
C PRO A 5 1.18 14.09 -36.84
N ASP A 6 -0.11 14.26 -36.55
CA ASP A 6 -0.64 14.60 -35.24
C ASP A 6 0.13 13.82 -34.18
N ARG A 7 0.74 14.54 -33.23
CA ARG A 7 1.21 13.90 -32.01
C ARG A 7 -0.04 13.39 -31.32
N GLN A 8 -0.30 12.08 -31.41
CA GLN A 8 -1.18 11.41 -30.46
C GLN A 8 -0.72 11.83 -29.06
N GLU A 9 -1.47 12.72 -28.43
CA GLU A 9 -1.35 12.94 -27.00
C GLU A 9 -1.51 11.55 -26.37
N THR A 10 -0.42 11.01 -25.86
CA THR A 10 -0.45 9.72 -25.17
C THR A 10 -1.39 9.88 -24.00
N GLU A 11 -2.58 9.27 -24.12
CA GLU A 11 -3.60 9.28 -23.10
C GLU A 11 -3.00 8.81 -21.77
N ARG A 12 -2.91 9.74 -20.80
CA ARG A 12 -2.35 9.44 -19.49
C ARG A 12 -3.32 8.54 -18.74
N ARG A 13 -2.78 7.49 -18.09
CA ARG A 13 -3.55 6.51 -17.32
C ARG A 13 -2.89 6.31 -15.97
N ALA A 14 -3.68 6.29 -14.90
CA ALA A 14 -3.16 6.20 -13.54
C ALA A 14 -3.57 4.89 -12.86
N LEU A 15 -2.69 4.34 -12.02
CA LEU A 15 -3.01 3.33 -11.01
C LEU A 15 -3.15 4.00 -9.65
N TYR A 16 -4.34 3.95 -9.07
CA TYR A 16 -4.56 4.44 -7.71
C TYR A 16 -3.98 3.49 -6.65
N TYR A 17 -3.29 4.02 -5.65
CA TYR A 17 -2.69 3.25 -4.55
C TYR A 17 -2.69 4.02 -3.21
N PRO A 18 -2.40 3.37 -2.07
CA PRO A 18 -2.41 1.92 -1.84
C PRO A 18 -3.55 1.50 -0.90
N PHE A 19 -4.26 0.44 -1.25
CA PHE A 19 -5.18 -0.34 -0.39
C PHE A 19 -6.30 0.35 0.39
N HIS A 20 -6.52 1.65 0.27
CA HIS A 20 -7.75 2.27 0.74
C HIS A 20 -8.70 2.56 -0.43
N LEU A 21 -10.00 2.59 -0.13
CA LEU A 21 -11.01 3.03 -1.07
C LEU A 21 -10.66 4.45 -1.54
N CYS A 22 -10.69 4.67 -2.85
CA CYS A 22 -10.50 6.00 -3.42
C CYS A 22 -11.69 6.88 -3.04
N PRO A 23 -11.48 7.97 -2.29
CA PRO A 23 -12.57 8.90 -2.02
C PRO A 23 -13.13 9.45 -3.33
N GLU A 24 -14.45 9.66 -3.37
CA GLU A 24 -15.15 10.19 -4.55
C GLU A 24 -14.49 11.44 -5.14
N ARG A 25 -14.08 12.38 -4.27
CA ARG A 25 -13.39 13.61 -4.71
C ARG A 25 -12.03 13.34 -5.35
N THR A 26 -11.26 12.40 -4.80
CA THR A 26 -9.98 11.97 -5.38
C THR A 26 -10.20 11.32 -6.74
N LEU A 27 -11.24 10.48 -6.86
CA LEU A 27 -11.63 9.85 -8.14
C LEU A 27 -12.00 10.91 -9.18
N GLN A 28 -12.81 11.91 -8.82
CA GLN A 28 -13.20 12.99 -9.74
C GLN A 28 -11.99 13.77 -10.26
N ARG A 29 -11.04 14.10 -9.38
CA ARG A 29 -9.80 14.78 -9.77
C ARG A 29 -8.95 13.90 -10.70
N LEU A 30 -8.79 12.62 -10.37
CA LEU A 30 -8.10 11.66 -11.24
C LEU A 30 -8.75 11.58 -12.63
N LEU A 31 -10.08 11.47 -12.71
CA LEU A 31 -10.80 11.38 -13.98
C LEU A 31 -10.75 12.67 -14.81
N SER A 32 -10.43 13.80 -14.19
CA SER A 32 -10.19 15.07 -14.89
C SER A 32 -8.80 15.17 -15.53
N GLU A 33 -7.81 14.44 -14.97
CA GLU A 33 -6.41 14.49 -15.40
C GLU A 33 -5.99 13.27 -16.24
N TYR A 34 -6.67 12.14 -16.06
CA TYR A 34 -6.35 10.85 -16.69
C TYR A 34 -7.52 10.35 -17.55
N SER A 35 -7.15 9.75 -18.68
CA SER A 35 -8.08 9.10 -19.60
C SER A 35 -8.83 7.94 -18.93
N SER A 36 -8.12 7.12 -18.14
CA SER A 36 -8.64 6.04 -17.30
C SER A 36 -7.90 5.96 -15.97
N VAL A 37 -8.62 5.47 -14.95
CA VAL A 37 -8.09 5.21 -13.61
C VAL A 37 -8.21 3.72 -13.32
N HIS A 38 -7.07 3.15 -12.96
CA HIS A 38 -6.89 1.74 -12.70
C HIS A 38 -6.92 1.50 -11.20
N PHE A 39 -7.61 0.44 -10.80
CA PHE A 39 -7.68 -0.03 -9.43
C PHE A 39 -7.25 -1.48 -9.36
N ARG A 40 -6.57 -1.83 -8.27
CA ARG A 40 -6.33 -3.24 -7.97
C ARG A 40 -7.61 -3.88 -7.51
N ASP A 41 -7.73 -5.15 -7.84
CA ASP A 41 -8.70 -5.98 -7.14
C ASP A 41 -8.20 -6.26 -5.72
N TYR A 42 -9.11 -6.83 -4.94
CA TYR A 42 -8.83 -7.39 -3.64
C TYR A 42 -7.48 -8.10 -3.59
N MET A 43 -6.63 -7.67 -2.65
CA MET A 43 -5.30 -8.21 -2.42
C MET A 43 -5.31 -9.06 -1.15
N ALA A 44 -5.29 -10.37 -1.32
CA ALA A 44 -5.01 -11.34 -0.26
C ALA A 44 -3.55 -11.78 -0.35
N LEU A 45 -2.65 -11.00 0.24
CA LEU A 45 -1.25 -11.42 0.37
C LEU A 45 -1.15 -12.58 1.36
N GLN A 46 -0.66 -13.71 0.89
CA GLN A 46 -0.35 -14.84 1.77
C GLN A 46 1.06 -14.66 2.34
N LEU A 47 1.18 -13.81 3.37
CA LEU A 47 2.46 -13.51 4.01
C LEU A 47 2.93 -14.64 4.93
N THR A 48 2.00 -15.41 5.50
CA THR A 48 2.29 -16.58 6.33
C THR A 48 1.37 -17.74 5.96
N SER A 49 1.72 -18.96 6.38
CA SER A 49 0.88 -20.16 6.14
C SER A 49 -0.48 -20.09 6.86
N MET A 50 -0.56 -19.31 7.94
CA MET A 50 -1.74 -19.18 8.81
C MET A 50 -2.46 -17.83 8.67
N SER A 51 -1.91 -16.88 7.91
CA SER A 51 -2.49 -15.55 7.75
C SER A 51 -2.26 -15.04 6.33
N GLY A 52 -3.36 -14.98 5.58
CA GLY A 52 -3.49 -14.07 4.46
C GLY A 52 -3.93 -12.71 4.98
N THR A 53 -3.30 -11.63 4.52
CA THR A 53 -3.73 -10.28 4.85
C THR A 53 -4.52 -9.70 3.70
N THR A 54 -5.70 -9.20 4.03
CA THR A 54 -6.70 -8.73 3.09
C THR A 54 -6.61 -7.22 2.98
N ALA A 55 -6.50 -6.69 1.76
CA ALA A 55 -6.86 -5.29 1.50
C ALA A 55 -8.39 -5.13 1.56
N TYR A 56 -8.85 -3.89 1.72
CA TYR A 56 -10.26 -3.53 1.83
C TYR A 56 -11.08 -4.16 0.67
N MET A 57 -12.26 -4.72 0.98
CA MET A 57 -13.06 -5.54 0.05
C MET A 57 -13.86 -4.73 -1.00
N ASP A 58 -13.77 -3.40 -1.01
CA ASP A 58 -14.61 -2.58 -1.87
C ASP A 58 -13.96 -2.35 -3.24
N ARG A 59 -14.52 -2.97 -4.28
CA ARG A 59 -14.13 -2.74 -5.67
C ARG A 59 -14.74 -1.43 -6.14
N MET A 60 -13.90 -0.46 -6.52
CA MET A 60 -14.38 0.85 -7.00
C MET A 60 -15.40 0.75 -8.14
N GLY A 61 -15.22 -0.20 -9.07
CA GLY A 61 -16.14 -0.31 -10.19
C GLY A 61 -17.53 -0.84 -9.84
N ASP A 62 -17.70 -1.50 -8.69
CA ASP A 62 -19.02 -1.95 -8.23
C ASP A 62 -19.91 -0.77 -7.83
N LEU A 63 -19.30 0.34 -7.37
CA LEU A 63 -19.99 1.59 -7.05
C LEU A 63 -20.22 2.51 -8.27
N HIS A 64 -19.53 2.26 -9.39
CA HIS A 64 -19.52 3.12 -10.59
C HIS A 64 -19.64 2.32 -11.90
N PRO A 65 -20.73 1.58 -12.13
CA PRO A 65 -20.86 0.67 -13.28
C PRO A 65 -20.84 1.38 -14.63
N GLU A 66 -21.26 2.64 -14.71
CA GLU A 66 -21.15 3.50 -15.91
C GLU A 66 -19.71 3.89 -16.23
N LEU A 67 -18.88 4.17 -15.22
CA LEU A 67 -17.46 4.47 -15.43
C LEU A 67 -16.67 3.24 -15.86
N VAL A 68 -17.05 2.05 -15.38
CA VAL A 68 -16.52 0.78 -15.89
C VAL A 68 -16.93 0.55 -17.34
N ARG A 69 -18.23 0.68 -17.67
CA ARG A 69 -18.73 0.48 -19.05
C ARG A 69 -18.11 1.43 -20.06
N SER A 70 -17.78 2.66 -19.65
CA SER A 70 -17.13 3.66 -20.51
C SER A 70 -15.60 3.53 -20.57
N GLY A 71 -15.00 2.58 -19.83
CA GLY A 71 -13.55 2.39 -19.78
C GLY A 71 -12.78 3.44 -18.96
N LYS A 72 -13.50 4.35 -18.28
CA LYS A 72 -12.93 5.35 -17.38
C LYS A 72 -12.39 4.74 -16.09
N ILE A 73 -12.99 3.66 -15.62
CA ILE A 73 -12.47 2.82 -14.53
C ILE A 73 -12.07 1.46 -15.08
N ILE A 74 -10.83 1.06 -14.79
CA ILE A 74 -10.31 -0.28 -15.07
C ILE A 74 -10.01 -0.96 -13.73
N GLN A 75 -10.55 -2.16 -13.54
CA GLN A 75 -10.35 -3.00 -12.36
C GLN A 75 -10.03 -4.43 -12.80
N GLY A 76 -9.62 -5.31 -11.88
CA GLY A 76 -9.27 -6.69 -12.22
C GLY A 76 -7.82 -7.09 -11.99
N TYR A 77 -6.96 -6.18 -11.51
CA TYR A 77 -5.55 -6.55 -11.27
C TYR A 77 -5.43 -7.43 -10.03
N SER A 78 -5.40 -8.74 -10.25
CA SER A 78 -5.13 -9.71 -9.19
C SER A 78 -3.68 -9.65 -8.74
N VAL A 79 -3.50 -9.41 -7.45
CA VAL A 79 -2.21 -9.33 -6.75
C VAL A 79 -2.23 -10.19 -5.48
N SER A 80 -3.11 -11.20 -5.46
CA SER A 80 -3.28 -12.15 -4.37
C SER A 80 -2.32 -13.33 -4.49
N GLY A 81 -1.98 -13.95 -3.36
CA GLY A 81 -1.11 -15.11 -3.29
C GLY A 81 0.17 -14.88 -2.48
N PRO A 82 1.07 -15.89 -2.45
CA PRO A 82 2.35 -15.76 -1.78
C PRO A 82 3.27 -14.78 -2.52
N LEU A 83 4.18 -14.15 -1.77
CA LEU A 83 5.26 -13.36 -2.36
C LEU A 83 6.24 -14.30 -3.08
N ASP A 84 6.54 -14.00 -4.34
CA ASP A 84 7.64 -14.66 -5.05
C ASP A 84 9.01 -14.23 -4.48
N VAL A 85 10.06 -14.95 -4.85
CA VAL A 85 11.42 -14.75 -4.30
C VAL A 85 11.91 -13.31 -4.55
N ASP A 86 11.63 -12.74 -5.71
CA ASP A 86 12.01 -11.37 -6.04
C ASP A 86 11.23 -10.36 -5.20
N ALA A 87 9.97 -10.65 -4.90
CA ALA A 87 9.13 -9.81 -4.05
C ALA A 87 9.58 -9.85 -2.59
N VAL A 88 9.94 -11.03 -2.08
CA VAL A 88 10.54 -11.17 -0.74
C VAL A 88 11.82 -10.33 -0.66
N ALA A 89 12.75 -10.50 -1.62
CA ALA A 89 14.00 -9.75 -1.62
C ALA A 89 13.78 -8.23 -1.72
N ALA A 90 12.79 -7.78 -2.49
CA ALA A 90 12.47 -6.36 -2.61
C ALA A 90 11.87 -5.78 -1.33
N VAL A 91 10.94 -6.50 -0.70
CA VAL A 91 10.36 -6.13 0.60
C VAL A 91 11.46 -6.08 1.67
N ASP A 92 12.33 -7.09 1.74
CA ASP A 92 13.41 -7.11 2.73
C ASP A 92 14.41 -5.94 2.54
N ARG A 93 14.60 -5.46 1.30
CA ARG A 93 15.38 -4.23 1.05
C ARG A 93 14.70 -2.97 1.60
N ASP A 94 13.38 -2.84 1.46
CA ASP A 94 12.61 -1.75 2.07
C ASP A 94 12.70 -1.80 3.59
N LEU A 95 12.55 -2.99 4.16
CA LEU A 95 12.67 -3.23 5.59
C LEU A 95 14.10 -2.99 6.10
N ALA A 96 15.14 -3.19 5.29
CA ALA A 96 16.52 -2.89 5.66
C ALA A 96 16.85 -1.37 5.60
N ASP A 97 16.12 -0.59 4.80
CA ASP A 97 16.34 0.86 4.65
C ASP A 97 15.82 1.66 5.86
N GLU A 98 16.75 2.17 6.67
CA GLU A 98 16.43 2.97 7.87
C GLU A 98 15.61 4.21 7.56
N SER A 99 15.86 4.87 6.43
CA SER A 99 15.10 6.06 6.03
C SER A 99 13.68 5.70 5.63
N TRP A 100 13.49 4.53 5.00
CA TRP A 100 12.18 4.00 4.68
C TRP A 100 11.40 3.68 5.96
N ARG A 101 12.01 2.92 6.89
CA ARG A 101 11.39 2.59 8.19
C ARG A 101 11.05 3.84 9.01
N ALA A 102 11.91 4.85 8.99
CA ALA A 102 11.66 6.11 9.70
C ALA A 102 10.46 6.88 9.12
N ARG A 103 10.31 6.91 7.78
CA ARG A 103 9.14 7.51 7.12
C ARG A 103 7.86 6.74 7.44
N PHE A 104 7.93 5.41 7.42
CA PHE A 104 6.81 4.55 7.80
C PHE A 104 6.37 4.82 9.23
N HIS A 105 7.31 4.82 10.18
CA HIS A 105 6.99 5.02 11.59
C HIS A 105 6.41 6.42 11.85
N ARG A 106 6.97 7.46 11.24
CA ARG A 106 6.42 8.82 11.31
C ARG A 106 5.00 8.87 10.76
N GLY A 107 4.77 8.30 9.57
CA GLY A 107 3.44 8.20 8.98
C GLY A 107 2.46 7.47 9.88
N LEU A 108 2.91 6.41 10.56
CA LEU A 108 2.09 5.70 11.52
C LEU A 108 1.74 6.54 12.76
N MET A 109 2.62 7.44 13.22
CA MET A 109 2.34 8.34 14.33
C MET A 109 1.40 9.49 13.96
N GLU A 110 1.58 10.07 12.77
CA GLU A 110 1.02 11.37 12.41
C GLU A 110 -0.23 11.27 11.51
N ASP A 111 -0.38 10.19 10.75
CA ASP A 111 -1.44 10.05 9.74
C ASP A 111 -2.47 8.96 10.13
N ARG A 112 -3.63 9.41 10.63
CA ARG A 112 -4.74 8.51 10.97
C ARG A 112 -5.30 7.75 9.77
N ARG A 113 -5.23 8.34 8.57
CA ARG A 113 -5.69 7.67 7.35
C ARG A 113 -4.74 6.54 6.99
N PHE A 114 -3.43 6.76 7.12
CA PHE A 114 -2.41 5.71 6.98
C PHE A 114 -2.63 4.56 7.98
N GLN A 115 -2.97 4.86 9.23
CA GLN A 115 -3.26 3.84 10.26
C GLN A 115 -4.46 2.95 9.91
N ARG A 116 -5.55 3.53 9.35
CA ARG A 116 -6.81 2.80 9.07
C ARG A 116 -6.65 1.63 8.10
N GLY A 117 -5.66 1.69 7.20
CA GLY A 117 -5.36 0.60 6.26
C GLY A 117 -4.53 -0.53 6.87
N LEU A 118 -3.99 -0.34 8.07
CA LEU A 118 -3.01 -1.26 8.69
C LEU A 118 -3.59 -2.01 9.88
N PHE A 119 -4.41 -1.34 10.69
CA PHE A 119 -4.91 -1.85 11.96
C PHE A 119 -6.41 -1.57 12.11
N ASP A 120 -7.18 -2.55 12.61
CA ASP A 120 -8.53 -2.30 13.12
C ASP A 120 -8.45 -1.87 14.59
N LEU A 121 -8.47 -0.55 14.80
CA LEU A 121 -8.33 0.07 16.11
C LEU A 121 -9.69 0.44 16.74
N SER A 122 -10.80 0.13 16.06
CA SER A 122 -12.14 0.57 16.46
C SER A 122 -12.67 -0.15 17.70
N HIS A 123 -12.18 -1.37 17.95
CA HIS A 123 -12.59 -2.23 19.06
C HIS A 123 -11.38 -2.81 19.80
N GLY A 124 -11.46 -4.08 20.19
CA GLY A 124 -10.31 -4.84 20.70
C GLY A 124 -9.49 -5.40 19.55
N MET A 125 -8.18 -5.23 19.62
CA MET A 125 -7.22 -5.85 18.71
C MET A 125 -6.62 -7.10 19.37
N ARG A 126 -6.52 -8.20 18.64
CA ARG A 126 -5.82 -9.39 19.13
C ARG A 126 -4.32 -9.21 18.91
N ILE A 127 -3.55 -9.18 19.99
CA ILE A 127 -2.08 -9.12 19.99
C ILE A 127 -1.56 -10.43 20.58
N GLY A 128 -0.97 -11.28 19.74
CA GLY A 128 -0.59 -12.64 20.12
C GLY A 128 -1.81 -13.44 20.63
N THR A 129 -1.79 -13.79 21.92
CA THR A 129 -2.88 -14.53 22.56
C THR A 129 -3.88 -13.66 23.33
N THR A 130 -3.67 -12.34 23.34
CA THR A 130 -4.41 -11.42 24.23
C THR A 130 -5.21 -10.42 23.41
N THR A 131 -6.46 -10.18 23.79
CA THR A 131 -7.25 -9.07 23.24
C THR A 131 -7.00 -7.82 24.06
N VAL A 132 -6.57 -6.74 23.42
CA VAL A 132 -6.29 -5.45 24.04
C VAL A 132 -7.14 -4.35 23.40
N PRO A 133 -7.49 -3.26 24.12
CA PRO A 133 -8.18 -2.13 23.51
C PRO A 133 -7.35 -1.51 22.38
N GLY A 134 -7.96 -1.24 21.22
CA GLY A 134 -7.29 -0.68 20.04
C GLY A 134 -6.46 0.58 20.32
N PRO A 135 -7.00 1.60 21.01
CA PRO A 135 -6.23 2.79 21.35
C PRO A 135 -4.98 2.49 22.21
N ALA A 136 -5.07 1.54 23.14
CA ALA A 136 -3.93 1.11 23.96
C ALA A 136 -2.92 0.30 23.15
N ALA A 137 -3.39 -0.52 22.19
CA ALA A 137 -2.54 -1.23 21.26
C ALA A 137 -1.73 -0.28 20.38
N LEU A 138 -2.37 0.77 19.86
CA LEU A 138 -1.72 1.78 19.04
C LEU A 138 -0.54 2.42 19.78
N LEU A 139 -0.71 2.84 21.04
CA LEU A 139 0.37 3.45 21.82
C LEU A 139 1.63 2.56 21.91
N ARG A 140 1.46 1.23 21.97
CA ARG A 140 2.56 0.27 22.03
C ARG A 140 3.19 -0.01 20.66
N LEU A 141 2.41 0.10 19.59
CA LEU A 141 2.87 0.03 18.19
C LEU A 141 3.65 1.29 17.77
N LEU A 142 3.36 2.44 18.40
CA LEU A 142 4.01 3.72 18.17
C LEU A 142 5.31 3.93 18.98
N GLU A 143 5.78 2.94 19.72
CA GLU A 143 7.06 3.06 20.43
C GLU A 143 8.23 3.19 19.46
N GLU A 144 9.12 4.14 19.74
CA GLU A 144 10.35 4.37 18.96
C GLU A 144 11.25 3.13 18.87
N SER A 145 11.21 2.25 19.88
CA SER A 145 11.95 0.98 19.87
C SER A 145 11.56 0.09 18.68
N ARG A 146 10.31 0.18 18.20
CA ARG A 146 9.81 -0.60 17.06
C ARG A 146 10.48 -0.19 15.76
N LYS A 147 10.69 1.12 15.55
CA LYS A 147 11.36 1.68 14.36
C LYS A 147 12.78 1.14 14.18
N LEU A 148 13.46 0.89 15.31
CA LEU A 148 14.85 0.44 15.34
C LEU A 148 15.00 -1.08 15.15
N ARG A 149 13.91 -1.84 15.29
CA ARG A 149 13.97 -3.29 15.19
C ARG A 149 14.04 -3.72 13.73
N HIS A 150 15.04 -4.52 13.41
CA HIS A 150 15.14 -5.16 12.10
C HIS A 150 14.15 -6.32 12.01
N CYS A 151 13.54 -6.47 10.84
CA CYS A 151 12.73 -7.64 10.50
C CYS A 151 12.87 -7.95 9.01
N THR A 152 12.57 -9.19 8.67
CA THR A 152 12.46 -9.71 7.31
C THR A 152 11.12 -10.42 7.13
N VAL A 153 10.74 -10.74 5.89
CA VAL A 153 9.60 -11.61 5.62
C VAL A 153 9.78 -12.99 6.28
N GLN A 154 11.01 -13.51 6.31
CA GLN A 154 11.31 -14.78 6.98
C GLN A 154 11.07 -14.71 8.49
N ASP A 155 11.49 -13.63 9.15
CA ASP A 155 11.25 -13.44 10.59
C ASP A 155 9.75 -13.43 10.90
N LEU A 156 8.95 -12.73 10.08
CA LEU A 156 7.48 -12.72 10.21
C LEU A 156 6.89 -14.13 10.08
N GLN A 157 7.35 -14.88 9.08
CA GLN A 157 6.90 -16.25 8.86
C GLN A 157 7.25 -17.16 10.05
N GLN A 158 8.45 -17.03 10.62
CA GLN A 158 8.85 -17.78 11.81
C GLN A 158 8.00 -17.41 13.03
N MET A 159 7.78 -16.12 13.28
CA MET A 159 6.92 -15.65 14.37
C MET A 159 5.49 -16.22 14.25
N SER A 160 4.96 -16.32 13.04
CA SER A 160 3.59 -16.83 12.81
C SER A 160 3.37 -18.31 13.16
N GLN A 161 4.44 -19.10 13.28
CA GLN A 161 4.35 -20.54 13.57
C GLN A 161 4.19 -20.82 15.08
N GLY A 162 4.41 -19.83 15.93
CA GLY A 162 4.40 -19.96 17.38
C GLY A 162 3.18 -19.35 18.07
N ARG A 163 3.02 -19.67 19.35
CA ARG A 163 2.09 -18.97 20.24
C ARG A 163 2.80 -17.74 20.81
N LEU A 164 2.57 -16.59 20.21
CA LEU A 164 3.23 -15.33 20.59
C LEU A 164 2.76 -14.84 21.97
N SER A 165 3.71 -14.43 22.81
CA SER A 165 3.44 -13.59 23.98
C SER A 165 2.89 -12.22 23.57
N LEU A 166 2.43 -11.42 24.53
CA LEU A 166 1.94 -10.07 24.25
C LEU A 166 3.02 -9.17 23.63
N ALA A 167 4.26 -9.25 24.12
CA ALA A 167 5.37 -8.44 23.61
C ALA A 167 5.74 -8.85 22.17
N GLU A 168 5.90 -10.15 21.93
CA GLU A 168 6.18 -10.68 20.58
C GLU A 168 5.01 -10.41 19.62
N GLY A 169 3.77 -10.39 20.12
CA GLY A 169 2.59 -10.02 19.34
C GLY A 169 2.66 -8.59 18.82
N TYR A 170 3.15 -7.63 19.62
CA TYR A 170 3.35 -6.26 19.14
C TYR A 170 4.44 -6.17 18.07
N ASP A 171 5.53 -6.93 18.24
CA ASP A 171 6.59 -7.00 17.23
C ASP A 171 6.06 -7.59 15.91
N TYR A 172 5.26 -8.64 16.00
CA TYR A 172 4.62 -9.28 14.86
C TYR A 172 3.69 -8.31 14.12
N GLU A 173 2.78 -7.62 14.82
CA GLU A 173 1.83 -6.70 14.18
C GLU A 173 2.53 -5.49 13.53
N TYR A 174 3.58 -4.97 14.16
CA TYR A 174 4.38 -3.91 13.57
C TYR A 174 5.13 -4.38 12.32
N ALA A 175 5.79 -5.55 12.39
CA ALA A 175 6.47 -6.15 11.24
C ALA A 175 5.50 -6.48 10.11
N LEU A 176 4.31 -6.97 10.44
CA LEU A 176 3.25 -7.26 9.48
C LEU A 176 2.80 -5.99 8.75
N ALA A 177 2.63 -4.88 9.46
CA ALA A 177 2.26 -3.60 8.87
C ALA A 177 3.36 -3.08 7.92
N LEU A 178 4.65 -3.16 8.31
CA LEU A 178 5.78 -2.82 7.43
C LEU A 178 5.75 -3.64 6.13
N ILE A 179 5.62 -4.96 6.24
CA ILE A 179 5.65 -5.89 5.10
C ILE A 179 4.46 -5.65 4.18
N LYS A 180 3.25 -5.46 4.74
CA LYS A 180 2.05 -5.12 3.95
C LYS A 180 2.27 -3.87 3.12
N THR A 181 2.79 -2.81 3.74
CA THR A 181 3.03 -1.54 3.03
C THR A 181 4.12 -1.70 1.97
N ALA A 182 5.26 -2.31 2.29
CA ALA A 182 6.34 -2.54 1.32
C ALA A 182 5.86 -3.37 0.13
N ALA A 183 5.15 -4.47 0.38
CA ALA A 183 4.57 -5.30 -0.68
C ALA A 183 3.55 -4.50 -1.51
N ALA A 184 2.71 -3.66 -0.88
CA ALA A 184 1.79 -2.75 -1.59
C ALA A 184 2.49 -1.94 -2.67
N LEU A 185 3.58 -1.30 -2.28
CA LEU A 185 4.32 -0.37 -3.10
C LEU A 185 5.07 -1.10 -4.21
N LEU A 186 5.63 -2.28 -3.91
CA LEU A 186 6.21 -3.16 -4.92
C LEU A 186 5.20 -3.56 -6.00
N TYR A 187 4.00 -4.00 -5.60
CA TYR A 187 2.97 -4.33 -6.58
C TYR A 187 2.48 -3.09 -7.34
N THR A 188 2.58 -1.88 -6.78
CA THR A 188 2.40 -0.62 -7.53
C THR A 188 3.40 -0.55 -8.68
N LEU A 189 4.69 -0.69 -8.35
CA LEU A 189 5.78 -0.62 -9.32
C LEU A 189 5.61 -1.65 -10.44
N ARG A 190 5.31 -2.90 -10.07
CA ARG A 190 5.13 -4.00 -11.03
C ARG A 190 3.95 -3.74 -11.97
N LEU A 191 2.80 -3.29 -11.45
CA LEU A 191 1.62 -3.01 -12.26
C LEU A 191 1.82 -1.79 -13.16
N CYS A 192 2.36 -0.70 -12.62
CA CYS A 192 2.67 0.50 -13.40
C CYS A 192 3.65 0.19 -14.53
N GLY A 193 4.72 -0.54 -14.25
CA GLY A 193 5.70 -0.94 -15.27
C GLY A 193 5.10 -1.87 -16.33
N ARG A 194 4.32 -2.88 -15.93
CA ARG A 194 3.70 -3.85 -16.85
C ARG A 194 2.67 -3.21 -17.78
N HIS A 195 1.91 -2.24 -17.30
CA HIS A 195 0.78 -1.67 -18.03
C HIS A 195 1.03 -0.24 -18.57
N GLY A 196 2.22 0.32 -18.31
CA GLY A 196 2.57 1.68 -18.70
C GLY A 196 1.65 2.70 -18.04
N LEU A 197 1.46 2.58 -16.72
CA LEU A 197 0.60 3.46 -15.92
C LEU A 197 1.46 4.39 -15.07
N GLU A 198 0.96 5.59 -14.83
CA GLU A 198 1.45 6.46 -13.76
C GLU A 198 0.90 5.95 -12.41
N ALA A 199 1.62 6.13 -11.33
CA ALA A 199 1.11 5.85 -9.99
C ALA A 199 0.48 7.12 -9.41
N ALA A 200 -0.69 7.01 -8.78
CA ALA A 200 -1.32 8.13 -8.11
C ALA A 200 -1.86 7.73 -6.73
N THR A 201 -1.66 8.58 -5.75
CA THR A 201 -2.18 8.38 -4.39
C THR A 201 -2.64 9.71 -3.81
N ASP A 202 -3.56 9.67 -2.87
CA ASP A 202 -3.92 10.80 -2.02
C ASP A 202 -3.38 10.64 -0.59
N SER A 203 -2.41 9.73 -0.39
CA SER A 203 -1.71 9.55 0.87
C SER A 203 -0.25 9.99 0.73
N ALA A 204 0.09 11.09 1.42
CA ALA A 204 1.44 11.64 1.41
C ALA A 204 2.48 10.66 1.96
N VAL A 205 2.12 9.84 2.96
CA VAL A 205 3.01 8.82 3.53
C VAL A 205 3.37 7.77 2.48
N HIS A 206 2.37 7.21 1.81
CA HIS A 206 2.60 6.20 0.77
C HIS A 206 3.36 6.76 -0.43
N PHE A 207 3.09 8.01 -0.81
CA PHE A 207 3.87 8.72 -1.81
C PHE A 207 5.36 8.78 -1.43
N GLN A 208 5.68 9.25 -0.22
CA GLN A 208 7.07 9.40 0.24
C GLN A 208 7.82 8.07 0.40
N LEU A 209 7.11 6.99 0.74
CA LEU A 209 7.67 5.64 0.82
C LEU A 209 7.96 5.08 -0.59
N LEU A 210 7.05 5.29 -1.54
CA LEU A 210 7.27 4.86 -2.93
C LEU A 210 8.43 5.64 -3.57
N GLU A 211 8.47 6.96 -3.37
CA GLU A 211 9.60 7.80 -3.81
C GLU A 211 10.92 7.36 -3.19
N ARG A 212 10.94 6.96 -1.91
CA ARG A 212 12.14 6.41 -1.28
C ARG A 212 12.63 5.17 -2.01
N THR A 213 11.70 4.26 -2.27
CA THR A 213 11.95 2.98 -2.95
C THR A 213 12.51 3.22 -4.35
N CYS A 214 11.84 4.07 -5.14
CA CYS A 214 12.29 4.45 -6.48
C CYS A 214 13.68 5.10 -6.47
N SER A 215 13.92 6.04 -5.56
CA SER A 215 15.21 6.72 -5.44
C SER A 215 16.35 5.77 -5.07
N ARG A 216 16.14 4.87 -4.10
CA ARG A 216 17.13 3.87 -3.68
C ARG A 216 17.47 2.92 -4.82
N ASP A 217 16.45 2.42 -5.51
CA ASP A 217 16.59 1.38 -6.54
C ASP A 217 16.82 1.96 -7.95
N LYS A 218 16.93 3.29 -8.07
CA LYS A 218 17.10 4.04 -9.33
C LYS A 218 16.01 3.70 -10.36
N LEU A 219 14.78 3.53 -9.88
CA LEU A 219 13.61 3.27 -10.71
C LEU A 219 12.99 4.59 -11.18
N THR A 220 12.52 4.63 -12.42
CA THR A 220 11.74 5.73 -12.95
C THR A 220 10.27 5.36 -12.92
N LEU A 221 9.48 6.11 -12.15
CA LEU A 221 8.03 5.98 -12.09
C LEU A 221 7.44 7.39 -11.98
N ASN A 222 6.50 7.73 -12.86
CA ASN A 222 5.69 8.92 -12.67
C ASN A 222 4.73 8.64 -11.51
N ASN A 223 5.01 9.25 -10.36
CA ASN A 223 4.25 9.09 -9.14
C ASN A 223 3.66 10.45 -8.75
N GLN A 224 2.36 10.49 -8.49
CA GLN A 224 1.62 11.73 -8.21
C GLN A 224 0.93 11.65 -6.86
N CYS A 225 1.08 12.70 -6.05
CA CYS A 225 0.35 12.88 -4.80
C CYS A 225 -0.79 13.87 -5.00
N ILE A 226 -2.02 13.38 -4.99
CA ILE A 226 -3.24 14.17 -5.13
C ILE A 226 -3.66 14.63 -3.75
N LEU A 227 -3.06 15.74 -3.31
CA LEU A 227 -3.45 16.37 -2.06
C LEU A 227 -4.82 17.03 -2.22
N MET A 228 -5.74 16.70 -1.33
CA MET A 228 -6.99 17.42 -1.17
C MET A 228 -6.64 18.77 -0.52
N GLU A 229 -7.02 19.88 -1.16
CA GLU A 229 -7.04 21.16 -0.45
C GLU A 229 -8.12 21.06 0.63
N ASP A 230 -7.75 21.34 1.89
CA ASP A 230 -8.72 21.46 2.97
C ASP A 230 -9.70 22.58 2.60
N SER A 231 -10.97 22.22 2.39
CA SER A 231 -12.08 23.18 2.28
C SER A 231 -12.61 23.54 3.66
#